data_AF-A0A916I0T2-F1
#
_entry.id   AF-A0A916I0T2-F1
#
_cell.length_a   1.000
_cell.length_b   1.000
_cell.length_c   1.000
_cell.angle_alpha   90.00
_cell.angle_beta   90.00
_cell.angle_gamma   90.00
#
_symmetry.space_group_name_H-M   'P 1'
#
loop_
_entity.id
_entity.type
_entity.pdbx_description
1 polymer ?
#
loop_
_entity_poly.entity_id
_entity_poly.type
_entity_poly.pdbx_seq_one_letter_code
_entity_poly.pdbx_strand_id
1 'polypeptide(L)'
;MQRRHWAILACSALVTTASAQSFDLVGFWPGAGNVSSRLYGLSADGRVAAGTSYGSLQRNPGYVWTREGGRYDFGLEAGLPTATIVYGLSGDGTTAVGQATDLGAFRWSGTGTYQSLGIQPGYAESIA
;
A
#
# COMPACT_ATOMS: atom_id res chain seq x y z
N MET A 1 -62.05 35.15 21.48
CA MET A 1 -61.33 34.50 20.36
C MET A 1 -59.83 34.73 20.55
N GLN A 2 -59.06 33.72 20.94
CA GLN A 2 -57.59 33.79 21.05
C GLN A 2 -57.02 32.56 20.35
N ARG A 3 -56.24 32.81 19.28
CA ARG A 3 -55.65 31.79 18.42
C ARG A 3 -54.38 31.24 19.07
N ARG A 4 -54.34 29.92 19.20
CA ARG A 4 -53.20 29.10 19.64
C ARG A 4 -52.13 29.09 18.55
N HIS A 5 -50.86 29.26 18.91
CA HIS A 5 -49.74 28.95 18.03
C HIS A 5 -48.96 27.79 18.66
N TRP A 6 -48.96 26.65 17.98
CA TRP A 6 -48.15 25.49 18.33
C TRP A 6 -46.90 25.56 17.46
N ALA A 7 -45.72 25.68 18.05
CA ALA A 7 -44.46 25.52 17.34
C ALA A 7 -44.07 24.04 17.40
N ILE A 8 -44.16 23.35 16.27
CA ILE A 8 -43.58 22.01 16.12
C ILE A 8 -42.12 22.22 15.74
N LEU A 9 -41.19 21.98 16.68
CA LEU A 9 -39.78 21.83 16.35
C LEU A 9 -39.62 20.51 15.59
N ALA A 10 -39.30 20.59 14.31
CA ALA A 10 -38.82 19.45 13.54
C ALA A 10 -37.37 19.17 13.97
N CYS A 11 -37.16 18.06 14.68
CA CYS A 11 -35.84 17.56 15.02
C CYS A 11 -35.30 16.81 13.79
N SER A 12 -34.39 17.44 13.03
CA SER A 12 -33.71 16.79 11.92
C SER A 12 -32.69 15.81 12.47
N ALA A 13 -32.98 14.51 12.35
CA ALA A 13 -32.02 13.47 12.66
C ALA A 13 -30.92 13.45 11.58
N LEU A 14 -29.68 13.72 11.98
CA LEU A 14 -28.50 13.43 11.17
C LEU A 14 -28.38 11.90 11.08
N VAL A 15 -28.71 11.33 9.92
CA VAL A 15 -28.37 9.93 9.62
C VAL A 15 -26.85 9.88 9.46
N THR A 16 -26.16 9.56 10.54
CA THR A 16 -24.74 9.20 10.47
C THR A 16 -24.70 7.81 9.86
N THR A 17 -24.30 7.71 8.59
CA THR A 17 -23.99 6.41 8.01
C THR A 17 -22.77 5.87 8.77
N ALA A 18 -23.00 4.83 9.59
CA ALA A 18 -21.91 4.06 10.14
C ALA A 18 -21.14 3.46 8.96
N SER A 19 -19.92 3.94 8.72
CA SER A 19 -19.02 3.30 7.76
C SER A 19 -18.71 1.91 8.31
N ALA A 20 -19.33 0.88 7.75
CA ALA A 20 -18.83 -0.47 7.93
C ALA A 20 -17.38 -0.49 7.44
N GLN A 21 -16.48 -1.15 8.18
CA GLN A 21 -15.13 -1.41 7.67
C GLN A 21 -15.28 -2.30 6.43
N SER A 22 -14.98 -1.77 5.23
CA SER A 22 -14.75 -2.62 4.06
C SER A 22 -13.28 -2.99 4.03
N PHE A 23 -13.00 -4.28 3.89
CA PHE A 23 -11.68 -4.72 3.46
C PHE A 23 -11.69 -4.69 1.94
N ASP A 24 -10.96 -3.76 1.35
CA ASP A 24 -10.64 -3.89 -0.08
C ASP A 24 -9.51 -4.90 -0.17
N LEU A 25 -9.79 -6.06 -0.75
CA LEU A 25 -8.76 -7.05 -1.00
C LEU A 25 -7.68 -6.38 -1.87
N VAL A 26 -6.45 -6.31 -1.39
CA VAL A 26 -5.31 -5.73 -2.14
C VAL A 26 -5.03 -6.46 -3.46
N GLY A 27 -5.70 -7.59 -3.69
CA GLY A 27 -5.61 -8.38 -4.91
C GLY A 27 -4.31 -9.16 -5.01
N PHE A 28 -4.03 -9.62 -6.22
CA PHE A 28 -2.88 -10.46 -6.54
C PHE A 28 -2.11 -9.87 -7.71
N TRP A 29 -0.81 -10.12 -7.78
CA TRP A 29 -0.02 -9.75 -8.94
C TRP A 29 -0.53 -10.53 -10.16
N PRO A 30 -1.04 -9.87 -11.22
CA PRO A 30 -1.65 -10.56 -12.36
C PRO A 30 -0.70 -11.48 -13.11
N GLY A 31 0.61 -11.25 -13.00
CA GLY A 31 1.63 -11.95 -13.78
C GLY A 31 2.06 -13.32 -13.25
N ALA A 32 1.71 -13.72 -12.01
CA ALA A 32 2.38 -14.86 -11.39
C ALA A 32 1.59 -16.16 -11.25
N GLY A 33 0.26 -16.18 -11.39
CA GLY A 33 -0.56 -17.40 -11.25
C GLY A 33 -0.43 -18.09 -9.88
N ASN A 34 -1.55 -18.25 -9.16
CA ASN A 34 -1.61 -18.94 -7.86
C ASN A 34 -0.62 -18.35 -6.82
N VAL A 35 -0.93 -17.15 -6.35
CA VAL A 35 -0.02 -16.24 -5.64
C VAL A 35 -0.57 -15.82 -4.29
N SER A 36 0.32 -15.50 -3.36
CA SER A 36 -0.03 -14.84 -2.10
C SER A 36 0.56 -13.43 -2.08
N SER A 37 -0.05 -12.54 -1.28
CA SER A 37 0.47 -11.18 -1.04
C SER A 37 0.54 -10.97 0.46
N ARG A 38 1.60 -10.29 0.93
CA ARG A 38 1.72 -9.86 2.33
C ARG A 38 1.89 -8.36 2.38
N LEU A 39 1.13 -7.72 3.26
CA LEU A 39 1.32 -6.32 3.62
C LEU A 39 2.35 -6.20 4.74
N TYR A 40 3.21 -5.21 4.63
CA TYR A 40 4.24 -4.89 5.63
C TYR A 40 4.09 -3.48 6.19
N GLY A 41 3.41 -2.58 5.47
CA GLY A 41 3.20 -1.21 5.90
C GLY A 41 1.83 -0.67 5.52
N LEU A 42 1.34 0.26 6.35
CA LEU A 42 0.11 1.01 6.15
C LEU A 42 0.40 2.49 6.46
N SER A 43 -0.17 3.41 5.67
CA SER A 43 -0.16 4.84 6.00
C SER A 43 -0.94 5.10 7.29
N ALA A 44 -0.65 6.22 7.94
CA ALA A 44 -1.30 6.61 9.20
C ALA A 44 -2.82 6.76 9.07
N ASP A 45 -3.31 7.10 7.87
CA ASP A 45 -4.72 7.25 7.56
C ASP A 45 -5.38 5.98 6.99
N GLY A 46 -4.61 4.90 6.82
CA GLY A 46 -5.09 3.62 6.33
C GLY A 46 -5.42 3.56 4.83
N ARG A 47 -5.14 4.62 4.05
CA ARG A 47 -5.52 4.69 2.63
C ARG A 47 -4.49 4.06 1.68
N VAL A 48 -3.25 3.93 2.12
CA VAL A 48 -2.15 3.35 1.35
C VAL A 48 -1.56 2.18 2.11
N ALA A 49 -1.37 1.07 1.43
CA ALA A 49 -0.72 -0.10 1.97
C ALA A 49 0.44 -0.52 1.05
N ALA A 50 1.52 -1.04 1.60
CA ALA A 50 2.65 -1.55 0.82
C ALA A 50 3.02 -2.96 1.26
N GLY A 51 3.45 -3.77 0.30
CA GLY A 51 3.63 -5.19 0.51
C GLY A 51 4.51 -5.87 -0.53
N THR A 52 4.65 -7.18 -0.37
CA THR A 52 5.38 -8.03 -1.29
C THR A 52 4.47 -9.14 -1.81
N SER A 53 4.62 -9.43 -3.10
CA SER A 53 3.95 -10.55 -3.76
C SER A 53 4.84 -11.77 -3.75
N TYR A 54 4.26 -12.94 -3.55
CA TYR A 54 4.96 -14.21 -3.62
C TYR A 54 4.39 -15.02 -4.78
N GLY A 55 5.20 -15.19 -5.82
CA GLY A 55 4.84 -15.84 -7.06
C GLY A 55 5.56 -17.16 -7.33
N SER A 56 4.96 -17.98 -8.20
CA SER A 56 5.54 -19.26 -8.65
C SER A 56 6.70 -19.09 -9.65
N LEU A 57 6.81 -17.92 -10.29
CA LEU A 57 7.74 -17.63 -11.38
C LEU A 57 9.09 -17.02 -10.93
N GLN A 58 9.54 -17.31 -9.70
CA GLN A 58 10.79 -16.78 -9.12
C GLN A 58 10.86 -15.24 -9.06
N ARG A 59 9.73 -14.55 -9.25
CA ARG A 59 9.62 -13.10 -9.11
C ARG A 59 8.73 -12.75 -7.92
N ASN A 60 9.26 -11.90 -7.07
CA ASN A 60 8.57 -11.38 -5.89
C ASN A 60 8.56 -9.85 -5.94
N PRO A 61 7.68 -9.22 -6.75
CA PRO A 61 7.60 -7.77 -6.81
C PRO A 61 7.05 -7.19 -5.51
N GLY A 62 7.57 -6.01 -5.17
CA GLY A 62 6.92 -5.12 -4.23
C GLY A 62 5.65 -4.56 -4.85
N TYR A 63 4.70 -4.16 -4.02
CA TYR A 63 3.52 -3.44 -4.49
C TYR A 63 3.09 -2.38 -3.50
N VAL A 64 2.44 -1.35 -4.03
CA VAL A 64 1.58 -0.46 -3.26
C VAL A 64 0.13 -0.69 -3.65
N TRP A 65 -0.76 -0.50 -2.71
CA TRP A 65 -2.19 -0.47 -2.92
C TRP A 65 -2.74 0.84 -2.37
N THR A 66 -3.61 1.47 -3.13
CA THR A 66 -4.36 2.65 -2.70
C THR A 66 -5.84 2.39 -2.86
N ARG A 67 -6.65 2.98 -1.99
CA ARG A 67 -8.11 2.86 -2.10
C ARG A 67 -8.66 3.37 -3.44
N GLU A 68 -8.07 4.43 -3.96
CA GLU A 68 -8.55 5.14 -5.16
C GLU A 68 -8.00 4.56 -6.46
N GLY A 69 -6.72 4.17 -6.46
CA GLY A 69 -6.02 3.68 -7.65
C GLY A 69 -5.85 2.16 -7.70
N GLY A 70 -6.20 1.45 -6.64
CA GLY A 70 -5.97 0.02 -6.52
C GLY A 70 -4.48 -0.31 -6.39
N ARG A 71 -4.10 -1.48 -6.91
CA ARG A 71 -2.75 -2.06 -6.77
C ARG A 71 -1.82 -1.65 -7.91
N TYR A 72 -0.57 -1.35 -7.55
CA TYR A 72 0.54 -1.14 -8.45
C TYR A 72 1.76 -1.95 -7.99
N ASP A 73 2.17 -2.91 -8.80
CA ASP A 73 3.37 -3.72 -8.58
C ASP A 73 4.61 -3.02 -9.20
N PHE A 74 5.74 -3.03 -8.48
CA PHE A 74 7.01 -2.41 -8.87
C PHE A 74 8.20 -3.36 -8.63
N GLY A 75 9.38 -3.00 -9.15
CA GLY A 75 10.53 -3.90 -9.16
C GLY A 75 10.47 -4.92 -10.31
N LEU A 76 9.62 -4.65 -11.29
CA LEU A 76 9.38 -5.48 -12.49
C LEU A 76 10.14 -4.97 -13.71
N GLU A 77 10.70 -3.76 -13.61
CA GLU A 77 11.40 -3.06 -14.67
C GLU A 77 12.67 -3.79 -15.11
N ALA A 78 13.06 -3.60 -16.37
CA ALA A 78 14.27 -4.21 -16.92
C ALA A 78 15.52 -3.76 -16.14
N GLY A 79 16.35 -4.72 -15.72
CA GLY A 79 17.55 -4.46 -14.91
C GLY A 79 17.30 -4.42 -13.39
N LEU A 80 16.05 -4.57 -12.93
CA LEU A 80 15.73 -4.73 -11.51
C LEU A 80 15.72 -6.21 -11.09
N PRO A 81 15.94 -6.49 -9.79
CA PRO A 81 16.18 -7.84 -9.33
C PRO A 81 14.88 -8.65 -9.29
N THR A 82 15.03 -9.96 -9.16
CA THR A 82 13.91 -10.89 -9.19
C THR A 82 13.02 -10.75 -7.95
N ALA A 83 13.56 -10.32 -6.81
CA ALA A 83 12.76 -10.03 -5.62
C ALA A 83 13.01 -8.62 -5.10
N THR A 84 11.92 -7.95 -4.75
CA THR A 84 11.86 -6.63 -4.10
C THR A 84 10.93 -6.77 -2.90
N ILE A 85 11.51 -6.97 -1.72
CA ILE A 85 10.79 -7.21 -0.48
C ILE A 85 10.60 -5.87 0.23
N VAL A 86 9.35 -5.44 0.35
CA VAL A 86 8.96 -4.25 1.11
C VAL A 86 8.96 -4.58 2.60
N TYR A 87 9.60 -3.75 3.41
CA TYR A 87 9.60 -3.85 4.87
C TYR A 87 8.90 -2.67 5.56
N GLY A 88 8.79 -1.54 4.89
CA GLY A 88 8.20 -0.34 5.47
C GLY A 88 7.45 0.54 4.48
N LEU A 89 6.50 1.31 5.01
CA LEU A 89 5.81 2.40 4.34
C LEU A 89 5.82 3.62 5.27
N SER A 90 6.10 4.80 4.73
CA SER A 90 6.04 6.06 5.47
C SER A 90 4.61 6.37 5.94
N GLY A 91 4.49 7.11 7.04
CA GLY A 91 3.17 7.44 7.62
C GLY A 91 2.26 8.26 6.69
N ASP A 92 2.83 9.00 5.76
CA ASP A 92 2.11 9.73 4.71
C ASP A 92 1.75 8.86 3.49
N GLY A 93 2.17 7.59 3.46
CA GLY A 93 1.90 6.65 2.38
C GLY A 93 2.70 6.89 1.09
N THR A 94 3.66 7.81 1.08
CA THR A 94 4.36 8.19 -0.16
C THR A 94 5.60 7.37 -0.46
N THR A 95 6.22 6.77 0.55
CA THR A 95 7.54 6.13 0.42
C THR A 95 7.55 4.73 0.99
N ALA A 96 7.83 3.74 0.15
CA ALA A 96 8.07 2.36 0.55
C ALA A 96 9.57 2.06 0.53
N VAL A 97 10.02 1.25 1.49
CA VAL A 97 11.43 0.86 1.63
C VAL A 97 11.56 -0.64 1.83
N GLY A 98 12.72 -1.17 1.50
CA GLY A 98 13.08 -2.53 1.87
C GLY A 98 14.35 -3.02 1.20
N GLN A 99 14.35 -4.28 0.80
CA GLN A 99 15.50 -4.97 0.21
C GLN A 99 15.18 -5.51 -1.18
N ALA A 100 16.16 -5.41 -2.06
CA ALA A 100 16.13 -6.00 -3.38
C ALA A 100 17.31 -6.97 -3.52
N THR A 101 17.03 -8.19 -3.99
CA THR A 101 18.07 -9.23 -4.12
C THR A 101 19.22 -8.71 -4.97
N ASP A 102 20.46 -8.95 -4.53
CA ASP A 102 21.72 -8.55 -5.19
C ASP A 102 21.96 -7.03 -5.35
N LEU A 103 20.95 -6.17 -5.13
CA LEU A 103 21.07 -4.71 -5.21
C LEU A 103 21.07 -4.03 -3.85
N GLY A 104 20.73 -4.74 -2.77
CA GLY A 104 20.71 -4.22 -1.41
C GLY A 104 19.45 -3.43 -1.10
N ALA A 105 19.57 -2.36 -0.32
CA ALA A 105 18.41 -1.59 0.10
C ALA A 105 17.79 -0.84 -1.08
N PHE A 106 16.49 -0.57 -1.03
CA PHE A 106 15.82 0.29 -2.01
C PHE A 106 14.87 1.27 -1.33
N ARG A 107 14.54 2.34 -2.06
CA ARG A 107 13.37 3.18 -1.80
C ARG A 107 12.51 3.29 -3.05
N TRP A 108 11.22 3.45 -2.83
CA TRP A 108 10.23 3.71 -3.85
C TRP A 108 9.34 4.84 -3.37
N SER A 109 9.03 5.80 -4.25
CA SER A 109 8.26 7.02 -3.89
C SER A 109 7.15 7.35 -4.91
N GLY A 110 6.65 6.34 -5.65
CA GLY A 110 5.72 6.54 -6.76
C GLY A 110 6.09 5.74 -8.01
N THR A 111 5.15 5.66 -8.95
CA THR A 111 5.31 4.99 -10.25
C THR A 111 6.63 5.39 -10.94
N GLY A 112 7.46 4.41 -11.27
CA GLY A 112 8.75 4.64 -11.96
C GLY A 112 9.85 5.31 -11.12
N THR A 113 9.66 5.50 -9.81
CA THR A 113 10.63 6.15 -8.92
C THR A 113 11.50 5.17 -8.13
N TYR A 114 11.49 3.89 -8.51
CA TYR A 114 12.30 2.86 -7.85
C TYR A 114 13.78 3.27 -7.85
N GLN A 115 14.40 3.26 -6.67
CA GLN A 115 15.80 3.60 -6.50
C GLN A 115 16.49 2.58 -5.62
N SER A 116 17.55 1.96 -6.15
CA SER A 116 18.51 1.22 -5.34
C SER A 116 19.33 2.18 -4.48
N LEU A 117 19.47 1.84 -3.21
CA LEU A 117 20.35 2.47 -2.23
C LEU A 117 21.67 1.70 -2.08
N GLY A 118 21.78 0.53 -2.71
CA GLY A 118 22.98 -0.30 -2.73
C GLY A 118 23.16 -1.14 -1.47
N ILE A 119 24.29 -1.84 -1.45
CA ILE A 119 24.82 -2.57 -0.30
C ILE A 119 25.85 -1.67 0.39
N GLN A 120 25.75 -1.52 1.70
CA GLN A 120 26.68 -0.71 2.49
C GLN A 120 28.10 -1.30 2.41
N PRO A 121 29.15 -0.46 2.30
CA PRO A 121 30.53 -0.92 2.29
C PRO A 121 30.86 -1.82 3.48
N GLY A 122 31.43 -3.00 3.21
CA GLY A 122 31.79 -3.98 4.23
C GLY A 122 30.68 -4.97 4.61
N TYR A 123 29.50 -4.87 4.00
CA TYR A 123 28.38 -5.80 4.23
C TYR A 123 28.05 -6.58 2.97
N ALA A 124 27.46 -7.76 3.14
CA ALA A 124 26.96 -8.58 2.04
C ALA A 124 25.51 -8.21 1.65
N GLU A 125 24.77 -7.59 2.58
CA GLU A 125 23.37 -7.19 2.38
C GLU A 125 23.09 -5.86 3.09
N SER A 126 22.02 -5.18 2.66
CA SER A 126 21.51 -3.97 3.32
C SER A 126 19.99 -3.87 3.15
N ILE A 127 19.33 -3.36 4.19
CA ILE A 127 17.88 -3.22 4.29
C ILE A 127 17.58 -1.80 4.76
N ALA A 128 16.52 -1.18 4.21
CA ALA A 128 16.00 0.12 4.62
C ALA A 128 14.60 0.01 5.22
#